data_AF-W5JUM5-F1
#
_entry.id   AF-W5JUM5-F1
#
_cell.length_a   1.000
_cell.length_b   1.000
_cell.length_c   1.000
_cell.angle_alpha   90.00
_cell.angle_beta   90.00
_cell.angle_gamma   90.00
#
_symmetry.space_group_name_H-M   'P 1'
#
loop_
_entity.id
_entity.type
_entity.pdbx_description
1 polymer ?
#
loop_
_entity_poly.entity_id
_entity_poly.type
_entity_poly.pdbx_seq_one_letter_code
_entity_poly.pdbx_strand_id
1 'polypeptide(L)'
;MVLHVSCTRYHYIFFNDDDRTQRITRANQLMRWDNLHQMEWVKVSDSDRRIPANAVVGGHYGRTTLYIGRSFHEGSITPGYVSRDKNECSLPWGGKMHKKRHYEVLCTPGQFVPCTDDTTLLNATPAGVSEQGEPLYIGRVWHKGKLINGKVQRSHNVCYIPYDSKELNFKEYEIFVRSPIVPERR
;
A
#
# COMPACT_ATOMS: atom_id res chain seq x y z
N MET A 1 -6.66 -37.61 -13.27
CA MET A 1 -6.64 -37.11 -11.88
C MET A 1 -6.01 -35.72 -11.92
N VAL A 2 -6.83 -34.70 -12.17
CA VAL A 2 -6.35 -33.31 -12.33
C VAL A 2 -6.31 -32.70 -10.94
N LEU A 3 -5.11 -32.36 -10.48
CA LEU A 3 -4.89 -31.67 -9.22
C LEU A 3 -5.63 -30.34 -9.24
N HIS A 4 -6.59 -30.19 -8.32
CA HIS A 4 -7.22 -28.93 -7.99
C HIS A 4 -6.14 -28.01 -7.41
N VAL A 5 -5.71 -27.01 -8.18
CA VAL A 5 -5.00 -25.86 -7.62
C VAL A 5 -6.07 -25.01 -6.93
N SER A 6 -6.13 -25.10 -5.60
CA SER A 6 -6.95 -24.24 -4.77
C SER A 6 -6.47 -22.80 -4.93
N CYS A 7 -7.08 -22.07 -5.86
CA CYS A 7 -6.90 -20.64 -6.04
C CYS A 7 -7.50 -19.94 -4.81
N THR A 8 -6.65 -19.53 -3.87
CA THR A 8 -7.03 -18.61 -2.80
C THR A 8 -7.55 -17.33 -3.46
N ARG A 9 -8.84 -17.06 -3.29
CA ARG A 9 -9.51 -15.89 -3.87
C ARG A 9 -8.96 -14.61 -3.25
N TYR A 10 -8.00 -13.97 -3.91
CA TYR A 10 -7.68 -12.57 -3.67
C TYR A 10 -8.84 -11.70 -4.19
N HIS A 11 -9.83 -11.44 -3.33
CA HIS A 11 -10.92 -10.52 -3.62
C HIS A 11 -10.41 -9.08 -3.45
N TYR A 12 -9.84 -8.52 -4.51
CA TYR A 12 -9.65 -7.08 -4.60
C TYR A 12 -11.01 -6.38 -4.45
N ILE A 13 -10.99 -5.18 -3.88
CA ILE A 13 -12.15 -4.30 -4.00
C ILE A 13 -12.26 -3.90 -5.47
N PHE A 14 -13.15 -4.56 -6.21
CA PHE A 14 -13.55 -4.13 -7.54
C PHE A 14 -14.40 -2.87 -7.40
N PHE A 15 -13.79 -1.72 -7.68
CA PHE A 15 -14.52 -0.48 -7.90
C PHE A 15 -15.02 -0.53 -9.35
N ASN A 16 -16.30 -0.25 -9.58
CA ASN A 16 -16.89 -0.26 -10.92
C ASN A 16 -16.19 0.81 -11.77
N ASP A 17 -15.25 0.36 -12.61
CA ASP A 17 -14.69 1.17 -13.69
C ASP A 17 -15.65 1.09 -14.88
N ASP A 18 -15.96 2.25 -15.48
CA ASP A 18 -16.88 2.38 -16.62
C ASP A 18 -16.38 1.58 -17.83
N ASP A 19 -17.26 0.72 -18.37
CA ASP A 19 -17.00 -0.43 -19.25
C ASP A 19 -16.78 -0.02 -20.72
N ARG A 20 -15.73 0.75 -21.03
CA ARG A 20 -15.51 1.21 -22.42
C ARG A 20 -14.15 0.98 -23.04
N THR A 21 -13.23 0.27 -22.39
CA THR A 21 -12.08 -0.30 -23.10
C THR A 21 -11.59 -1.55 -22.39
N GLN A 22 -11.19 -2.59 -23.13
CA GLN A 22 -10.38 -3.72 -22.65
C GLN A 22 -8.95 -3.27 -22.21
N ARG A 23 -8.81 -2.06 -21.69
CA ARG A 23 -7.65 -1.62 -20.93
C ARG A 23 -7.69 -2.37 -19.61
N ILE A 24 -6.57 -2.99 -19.26
CA ILE A 24 -6.36 -3.60 -17.94
C ILE A 24 -6.76 -2.55 -16.90
N THR A 25 -7.83 -2.79 -16.14
CA THR A 25 -8.24 -1.91 -15.04
C THR A 25 -7.09 -1.76 -14.05
N ARG A 26 -7.05 -0.66 -13.28
CA ARG A 26 -5.95 -0.45 -12.31
C ARG A 26 -5.90 -1.57 -11.27
N ALA A 27 -7.07 -2.12 -10.92
CA ALA A 27 -7.19 -3.32 -10.11
C ALA A 27 -6.51 -4.54 -10.78
N ASN A 28 -6.74 -4.78 -12.08
CA ASN A 28 -6.10 -5.89 -12.79
C ASN A 28 -4.57 -5.71 -12.90
N GLN A 29 -4.09 -4.49 -13.09
CA GLN A 29 -2.65 -4.19 -13.12
C GLN A 29 -2.01 -4.48 -11.76
N LEU A 30 -2.62 -3.98 -10.68
CA LEU A 30 -2.15 -4.20 -9.32
C LEU A 30 -2.18 -5.68 -8.93
N MET A 31 -3.26 -6.37 -9.27
CA MET A 31 -3.42 -7.81 -9.02
C MET A 31 -2.29 -8.63 -9.66
N ARG A 32 -1.85 -8.27 -10.88
CA ARG A 32 -0.72 -8.94 -11.53
C ARG A 32 0.58 -8.76 -10.75
N TRP A 33 0.84 -7.56 -10.23
CA TRP A 33 2.04 -7.30 -9.42
C TRP A 33 1.98 -8.02 -8.07
N ASP A 34 0.85 -7.95 -7.37
CA ASP A 34 0.71 -8.63 -6.10
C ASP A 34 0.87 -10.15 -6.26
N ASN A 35 0.31 -10.76 -7.31
CA ASN A 35 0.51 -12.18 -7.61
C ASN A 35 1.98 -12.51 -7.94
N LEU A 36 2.62 -11.69 -8.79
CA LEU A 36 4.02 -11.88 -9.18
C LEU A 36 4.97 -11.80 -7.97
N HIS A 37 4.67 -10.90 -7.03
CA HIS A 37 5.53 -10.63 -5.88
C HIS A 37 5.05 -11.31 -4.59
N GLN A 38 3.96 -12.09 -4.65
CA GLN A 38 3.32 -12.75 -3.52
C GLN A 38 2.98 -11.77 -2.39
N MET A 39 2.45 -10.61 -2.75
CA MET A 39 1.95 -9.62 -1.80
C MET A 39 0.55 -10.00 -1.35
N GLU A 40 0.39 -10.16 -0.04
CA GLU A 40 -0.85 -10.47 0.63
C GLU A 40 -1.46 -9.18 1.18
N TRP A 41 -2.65 -8.87 0.68
CA TRP A 41 -3.44 -7.74 1.10
C TRP A 41 -4.80 -8.24 1.60
N VAL A 42 -5.13 -7.89 2.84
CA VAL A 42 -6.36 -8.34 3.47
C VAL A 42 -7.35 -7.18 3.53
N LYS A 43 -8.51 -7.37 2.91
CA LYS A 43 -9.64 -6.46 3.05
C LYS A 43 -10.19 -6.54 4.48
N VAL A 44 -10.26 -5.40 5.15
CA VAL A 44 -10.85 -5.33 6.49
C VAL A 44 -12.37 -5.29 6.37
N SER A 45 -13.07 -6.13 7.13
CA SER A 45 -14.53 -6.18 7.15
C SER A 45 -15.12 -4.91 7.78
N ASP A 46 -16.17 -4.36 7.17
CA ASP A 46 -16.87 -3.19 7.69
C ASP A 46 -17.55 -3.46 9.05
N SER A 47 -17.89 -4.73 9.35
CA SER A 47 -18.58 -5.16 10.56
C SER A 47 -17.67 -5.35 11.78
N ASP A 48 -16.47 -5.88 11.59
CA ASP A 48 -15.52 -6.21 12.69
C ASP A 48 -14.40 -5.17 12.79
N ARG A 49 -14.00 -4.57 11.65
CA ARG A 49 -12.94 -3.55 11.54
C ARG A 49 -11.60 -3.92 12.19
N ARG A 50 -11.38 -5.20 12.51
CA ARG A 50 -10.14 -5.66 13.13
C ARG A 50 -8.99 -5.61 12.14
N ILE A 51 -7.87 -5.09 12.64
CA ILE A 51 -6.59 -5.18 11.94
C ILE A 51 -6.12 -6.64 11.96
N PRO A 52 -5.70 -7.23 10.82
CA PRO A 52 -5.16 -8.58 10.76
C PRO A 52 -3.95 -8.77 11.70
N ALA A 53 -3.78 -9.98 12.24
CA ALA A 53 -2.70 -10.28 13.18
C ALA A 53 -1.29 -10.12 12.58
N ASN A 54 -1.15 -10.38 11.27
CA ASN A 54 0.08 -10.26 10.49
C ASN A 54 0.22 -8.89 9.79
N ALA A 55 -0.59 -7.90 10.17
CA ALA A 55 -0.53 -6.57 9.56
C ALA A 55 0.84 -5.91 9.76
N VAL A 56 1.40 -5.38 8.68
CA VAL A 56 2.71 -4.72 8.70
C VAL A 56 2.60 -3.32 9.30
N VAL A 57 3.45 -3.05 10.29
CA VAL A 57 3.57 -1.72 10.91
C VAL A 57 4.31 -0.78 9.95
N GLY A 58 3.62 0.28 9.53
CA GLY A 58 4.17 1.35 8.69
C GLY A 58 4.81 2.49 9.49
N GLY A 59 4.43 2.65 10.76
CA GLY A 59 4.97 3.70 11.61
C GLY A 59 4.19 3.89 12.92
N HIS A 60 4.31 5.07 13.51
CA HIS A 60 3.67 5.42 14.77
C HIS A 60 3.34 6.92 14.86
N TYR A 61 2.17 7.22 15.42
CA TYR A 61 1.71 8.56 15.75
C TYR A 61 1.56 8.64 17.28
N GLY A 62 2.61 9.07 17.97
CA GLY A 62 2.64 9.01 19.43
C GLY A 62 2.53 7.56 19.91
N ARG A 63 1.45 7.23 20.63
CA ARG A 63 1.17 5.86 21.12
C ARG A 63 0.39 4.99 20.12
N THR A 64 -0.14 5.59 19.06
CA THR A 64 -0.95 4.90 18.05
C THR A 64 -0.06 4.25 17.00
N THR A 65 -0.15 2.93 16.85
CA THR A 65 0.47 2.20 15.74
C THR A 65 -0.22 2.54 14.42
N LEU A 66 0.58 2.79 13.39
CA LEU A 66 0.11 2.97 12.02
C LEU A 66 0.47 1.71 11.21
N TYR A 67 -0.51 1.14 10.53
CA TYR A 67 -0.32 0.00 9.64
C TYR A 67 -0.29 0.46 8.18
N ILE A 68 0.35 -0.33 7.32
CA ILE A 68 0.33 -0.07 5.88
C ILE A 68 -1.03 -0.50 5.34
N GLY A 69 -1.71 0.43 4.66
CA GLY A 69 -2.91 0.11 3.91
C GLY A 69 -2.93 0.76 2.55
N ARG A 70 -3.92 0.40 1.74
CA ARG A 70 -4.19 1.03 0.46
C ARG A 70 -5.68 1.09 0.20
N SER A 71 -6.10 2.04 -0.63
CA SER A 71 -7.49 2.15 -1.06
C SER A 71 -7.59 2.95 -2.36
N PHE A 72 -8.74 2.85 -3.02
CA PHE A 72 -9.02 3.59 -4.24
C PHE A 72 -9.45 5.02 -3.97
N HIS A 73 -8.96 5.93 -4.81
CA HIS A 73 -9.35 7.33 -4.82
C HIS A 73 -9.03 7.96 -6.17
N GLU A 74 -10.04 8.58 -6.82
CA GLU A 74 -9.87 9.35 -8.06
C GLU A 74 -9.07 8.63 -9.16
N GLY A 75 -9.41 7.36 -9.43
CA GLY A 75 -8.74 6.57 -10.46
C GLY A 75 -7.37 6.00 -10.06
N SER A 76 -6.93 6.24 -8.83
CA SER A 76 -5.68 5.73 -8.26
C SER A 76 -5.95 4.70 -7.17
N ILE A 77 -5.16 3.63 -7.11
CA ILE A 77 -5.08 2.77 -5.92
C ILE A 77 -3.85 3.24 -5.14
N THR A 78 -4.07 3.96 -4.06
CA THR A 78 -3.02 4.70 -3.35
C THR A 78 -2.67 4.03 -2.02
N PRO A 79 -1.38 3.77 -1.75
CA PRO A 79 -0.88 3.40 -0.43
C PRO A 79 -0.96 4.57 0.56
N GLY A 80 -1.25 4.25 1.82
CA GLY A 80 -1.39 5.18 2.92
C GLY A 80 -1.29 4.47 4.27
N TYR A 81 -1.63 5.16 5.35
CA TYR A 81 -1.60 4.57 6.69
C TYR A 81 -2.99 4.23 7.19
N VAL A 82 -3.09 3.15 7.95
CA VAL A 82 -4.29 2.78 8.72
C VAL A 82 -4.01 3.03 10.19
N SER A 83 -4.82 3.88 10.81
CA SER A 83 -4.74 4.11 12.25
C SER A 83 -5.52 3.04 12.99
N ARG A 84 -4.85 2.30 13.88
CA ARG A 84 -5.49 1.25 14.70
C ARG A 84 -6.72 1.74 15.46
N ASP A 85 -6.65 2.96 15.97
CA ASP A 85 -7.68 3.52 16.84
C ASP A 85 -8.88 4.06 16.06
N LYS A 86 -8.69 4.44 14.80
CA LYS A 86 -9.72 5.08 13.96
C LYS A 86 -10.39 4.12 12.98
N ASN A 87 -9.77 2.97 12.68
CA ASN A 87 -10.25 2.02 11.67
C ASN A 87 -10.52 2.69 10.31
N GLU A 88 -9.62 3.57 9.91
CA GLU A 88 -9.68 4.34 8.67
C GLU A 88 -8.30 4.35 8.01
N CYS A 89 -8.27 4.24 6.69
CA CYS A 89 -7.07 4.41 5.87
C CYS A 89 -6.97 5.86 5.41
N SER A 90 -5.85 6.52 5.69
CA SER A 90 -5.56 7.90 5.28
C SER A 90 -4.57 7.89 4.12
N LEU A 91 -4.95 8.51 3.00
CA LEU A 91 -4.22 8.51 1.74
C LEU A 91 -3.74 9.93 1.38
N PRO A 92 -2.52 10.09 0.84
CA PRO A 92 -2.07 11.33 0.22
C PRO A 92 -2.49 11.38 -1.26
N TRP A 93 -3.26 12.39 -1.68
CA TRP A 93 -3.60 12.60 -3.09
C TRP A 93 -4.02 14.03 -3.41
N GLY A 94 -3.52 14.58 -4.52
CA GLY A 94 -3.96 15.87 -5.07
C GLY A 94 -3.76 17.05 -4.12
N GLY A 95 -2.69 17.06 -3.33
CA GLY A 95 -2.40 18.09 -2.33
C GLY A 95 -3.16 17.94 -1.01
N LYS A 96 -4.01 16.92 -0.86
CA LYS A 96 -4.87 16.72 0.32
C LYS A 96 -4.73 15.33 0.92
N MET A 97 -5.11 15.21 2.18
CA MET A 97 -5.29 13.92 2.86
C MET A 97 -6.74 13.45 2.73
N HIS A 98 -6.93 12.17 2.39
CA HIS A 98 -8.25 11.56 2.20
C HIS A 98 -8.44 10.37 3.11
N LYS A 99 -9.56 10.30 3.82
CA LYS A 99 -9.90 9.19 4.72
C LYS A 99 -10.82 8.21 4.03
N LYS A 100 -10.52 6.91 4.12
CA LYS A 100 -11.26 5.83 3.48
C LYS A 100 -11.68 4.79 4.53
N ARG A 101 -12.95 4.40 4.46
CA ARG A 101 -13.52 3.32 5.29
C ARG A 101 -13.30 1.94 4.69
N HIS A 102 -13.29 1.84 3.36
CA HIS A 102 -12.96 0.61 2.66
C HIS A 102 -11.49 0.64 2.24
N TYR A 103 -10.72 -0.32 2.71
CA TYR A 103 -9.28 -0.40 2.48
C TYR A 103 -8.80 -1.84 2.65
N GLU A 104 -7.59 -2.07 2.16
CA GLU A 104 -6.84 -3.30 2.37
C GLU A 104 -5.63 -2.99 3.26
N VAL A 105 -5.23 -3.96 4.07
CA VAL A 105 -4.05 -3.90 4.95
C VAL A 105 -3.00 -4.87 4.43
N LEU A 106 -1.74 -4.42 4.41
CA LEU A 106 -0.63 -5.26 3.98
C LEU A 106 -0.29 -6.29 5.06
N CYS A 107 -0.16 -7.54 4.63
CA CYS A 107 0.15 -8.69 5.49
C CYS A 107 1.43 -9.44 5.09
N THR A 108 2.08 -9.07 3.98
CA THR A 108 3.38 -9.63 3.60
C THR A 108 4.51 -8.98 4.40
N PRO A 109 5.35 -9.78 5.10
CA PRO A 109 6.45 -9.24 5.89
C PRO A 109 7.50 -8.54 5.01
N GLY A 110 8.14 -7.53 5.60
CA GLY A 110 9.19 -6.78 4.94
C GLY A 110 9.81 -5.77 5.88
N GLN A 111 10.69 -4.93 5.32
CA GLN A 111 11.48 -3.98 6.07
C GLN A 111 11.50 -2.64 5.35
N PHE A 112 11.63 -1.57 6.12
CA PHE A 112 11.89 -0.25 5.57
C PHE A 112 13.40 -0.04 5.51
N VAL A 113 13.87 0.37 4.34
CA VAL A 113 15.29 0.67 4.09
C VAL A 113 15.40 2.11 3.61
N PRO A 114 16.43 2.88 4.04
CA PRO A 114 16.69 4.21 3.50
C PRO A 114 16.79 4.18 1.98
N CYS A 115 16.07 5.06 1.29
CA CYS A 115 16.12 5.14 -0.17
C CYS A 115 17.28 6.06 -0.58
N THR A 116 18.50 5.54 -0.60
CA THR A 116 19.72 6.31 -0.90
C THR A 116 20.14 6.27 -2.37
N ASP A 117 19.60 5.33 -3.13
CA ASP A 117 19.95 5.11 -4.54
C ASP A 117 18.79 4.47 -5.33
N ASP A 118 18.92 4.47 -6.66
CA ASP A 118 17.95 3.87 -7.57
C ASP A 118 17.89 2.33 -7.44
N THR A 119 18.94 1.69 -6.93
CA THR A 119 18.98 0.22 -6.78
C THR A 119 18.01 -0.23 -5.69
N THR A 120 17.90 0.56 -4.63
CA THR A 120 16.95 0.34 -3.54
C THR A 120 15.50 0.43 -4.05
N LEU A 121 15.22 1.37 -4.96
CA LEU A 121 13.93 1.45 -5.63
C LEU A 121 13.64 0.18 -6.43
N LEU A 122 14.60 -0.36 -7.19
CA LEU A 122 14.40 -1.58 -7.99
C LEU A 122 13.95 -2.79 -7.16
N ASN A 123 14.36 -2.87 -5.89
CA ASN A 123 13.96 -3.94 -4.97
C ASN A 123 12.58 -3.72 -4.33
N ALA A 124 12.03 -2.50 -4.40
CA ALA A 124 10.72 -2.21 -3.86
C ALA A 124 9.60 -2.80 -4.73
N THR A 125 8.58 -3.33 -4.06
CA THR A 125 7.44 -3.96 -4.73
C THR A 125 6.33 -2.93 -4.95
N PRO A 126 5.73 -2.84 -6.16
CA PRO A 126 4.57 -2.00 -6.39
C PRO A 126 3.43 -2.33 -5.41
N ALA A 127 2.84 -1.32 -4.79
CA ALA A 127 1.78 -1.46 -3.80
C ALA A 127 0.50 -0.70 -4.19
N GLY A 128 0.54 0.05 -5.28
CA GLY A 128 -0.56 0.82 -5.82
C GLY A 128 -0.31 1.22 -7.26
N VAL A 129 -1.27 1.94 -7.85
CA VAL A 129 -1.21 2.44 -9.22
C VAL A 129 -1.78 3.85 -9.26
N SER A 130 -1.06 4.80 -9.85
CA SER A 130 -1.56 6.17 -10.03
C SER A 130 -2.73 6.24 -11.01
N GLU A 131 -3.41 7.39 -11.04
CA GLU A 131 -4.44 7.72 -12.04
C GLU A 131 -3.88 7.73 -13.48
N GLN A 132 -2.56 7.80 -13.65
CA GLN A 132 -1.88 7.72 -14.95
C GLN A 132 -1.36 6.30 -15.28
N GLY A 133 -1.48 5.33 -14.36
CA GLY A 133 -1.02 3.96 -14.57
C GLY A 133 0.41 3.69 -14.10
N GLU A 134 1.06 4.66 -13.46
CA GLU A 134 2.39 4.53 -12.88
C GLU A 134 2.33 3.66 -11.61
N PRO A 135 3.27 2.73 -11.39
CA PRO A 135 3.38 2.03 -10.11
C PRO A 135 3.68 2.99 -8.96
N LEU A 136 2.94 2.82 -7.86
CA LEU A 136 3.19 3.49 -6.58
C LEU A 136 3.79 2.51 -5.59
N TYR A 137 4.70 3.00 -4.75
CA TYR A 137 5.40 2.19 -3.75
C TYR A 137 5.07 2.68 -2.34
N ILE A 138 5.39 1.89 -1.31
CA ILE A 138 5.20 2.30 0.09
C ILE A 138 6.48 2.95 0.57
N GLY A 139 6.39 4.21 1.00
CA GLY A 139 7.46 4.88 1.72
C GLY A 139 7.01 5.33 3.10
N ARG A 140 7.96 5.67 3.97
CA ARG A 140 7.69 6.31 5.25
C ARG A 140 8.70 7.41 5.55
N VAL A 141 8.27 8.37 6.36
CA VAL A 141 9.03 9.57 6.69
C VAL A 141 8.90 9.87 8.18
N TRP A 142 9.99 10.33 8.79
CA TRP A 142 9.97 11.00 10.08
C TRP A 142 9.54 12.46 9.92
N HIS A 143 8.34 12.81 10.41
CA HIS A 143 7.82 14.17 10.35
C HIS A 143 7.24 14.60 11.70
N LYS A 144 7.77 15.67 12.28
CA LYS A 144 7.30 16.26 13.57
C LYS A 144 7.15 15.22 14.69
N GLY A 145 8.20 14.43 14.89
CA GLY A 145 8.29 13.39 15.93
C GLY A 145 7.40 12.17 15.69
N LYS A 146 6.96 11.95 14.45
CA LYS A 146 6.07 10.85 14.08
C LYS A 146 6.64 10.14 12.86
N LEU A 147 6.46 8.83 12.81
CA LEU A 147 6.86 8.02 11.68
C LEU A 147 5.61 7.65 10.89
N ILE A 148 5.48 8.15 9.66
CA ILE A 148 4.23 8.08 8.89
C ILE A 148 4.54 7.48 7.52
N ASN A 149 3.80 6.43 7.14
CA ASN A 149 3.88 5.85 5.82
C ASN A 149 2.87 6.46 4.84
N GLY A 150 3.19 6.40 3.55
CA GLY A 150 2.41 6.96 2.45
C GLY A 150 2.80 6.33 1.12
N LYS A 151 2.77 7.11 0.04
CA LYS A 151 3.11 6.66 -1.31
C LYS A 151 4.44 7.23 -1.76
N VAL A 152 5.23 6.45 -2.47
CA VAL A 152 6.38 6.93 -3.25
C VAL A 152 5.97 6.91 -4.71
N GLN A 153 6.22 8.02 -5.39
CA GLN A 153 5.98 8.16 -6.81
C GLN A 153 7.32 8.46 -7.48
N ARG A 154 7.81 7.51 -8.30
CA ARG A 154 9.16 7.55 -8.84
C ARG A 154 9.35 8.69 -9.82
N SER A 155 8.36 8.94 -10.68
CA SER A 155 8.38 10.05 -11.63
C SER A 155 8.52 11.42 -10.96
N HIS A 156 8.03 11.57 -9.72
CA HIS A 156 8.14 12.79 -8.93
C HIS A 156 9.38 12.81 -8.01
N ASN A 157 10.09 11.69 -7.89
CA ASN A 157 11.24 11.50 -7.00
C ASN A 157 11.00 11.93 -5.55
N VAL A 158 9.81 11.62 -5.01
CA VAL A 158 9.43 11.95 -3.62
C VAL A 158 8.54 10.89 -2.99
N CYS A 159 8.55 10.85 -1.66
CA CYS A 159 7.52 10.22 -0.84
C CYS A 159 6.48 11.26 -0.42
N TYR A 160 5.20 10.96 -0.64
CA TYR A 160 4.07 11.72 -0.14
C TYR A 160 3.48 11.04 1.09
N ILE A 161 3.22 11.82 2.14
CA ILE A 161 2.49 11.35 3.34
C ILE A 161 1.23 12.18 3.57
N PRO A 162 0.14 11.56 4.10
CA PRO A 162 -1.01 12.31 4.58
C PRO A 162 -0.73 12.89 5.97
N TYR A 163 -0.79 14.21 6.11
CA TYR A 163 -0.57 14.86 7.41
C TYR A 163 -1.40 16.14 7.52
N ASP A 164 -2.14 16.28 8.63
CA ASP A 164 -2.89 17.49 8.97
C ASP A 164 -3.76 18.04 7.82
N SER A 165 -4.59 17.14 7.25
CA SER A 165 -5.48 17.42 6.10
C SER A 165 -4.77 17.71 4.77
N LYS A 166 -3.45 17.66 4.73
CA LYS A 166 -2.63 17.92 3.54
C LYS A 166 -1.89 16.68 3.06
N GLU A 167 -1.53 16.69 1.79
CA GLU A 167 -0.48 15.83 1.24
C GLU A 167 0.84 16.59 1.31
N LEU A 168 1.83 16.02 2.00
CA LEU A 168 3.16 16.59 2.13
C LEU A 168 4.16 15.72 1.37
N ASN A 169 5.14 16.33 0.69
CA ASN A 169 6.18 15.62 -0.06
C ASN A 169 7.56 15.72 0.60
N PHE A 170 8.36 14.66 0.46
CA PHE A 170 9.69 14.52 1.06
C PHE A 170 10.64 13.83 0.09
N LYS A 171 11.86 14.35 -0.03
CA LYS A 171 12.94 13.74 -0.82
C LYS A 171 13.67 12.64 -0.07
N GLU A 172 13.77 12.78 1.25
CA GLU A 172 14.40 11.80 2.13
C GLU A 172 13.29 10.93 2.76
N TYR A 173 13.37 9.63 2.51
CA TYR A 173 12.39 8.66 2.99
C TYR A 173 13.00 7.26 3.05
N GLU A 174 12.35 6.39 3.82
CA GLU A 174 12.61 4.96 3.74
C GLU A 174 11.55 4.31 2.85
N ILE A 175 11.93 3.30 2.09
CA ILE A 175 11.03 2.53 1.23
C ILE A 175 10.84 1.12 1.75
N PHE A 176 9.63 0.60 1.61
CA PHE A 176 9.32 -0.76 2.01
C PHE A 176 9.82 -1.77 0.96
N VAL A 177 10.59 -2.75 1.42
CA VAL A 177 11.07 -3.89 0.64
C VAL A 177 10.56 -5.15 1.33
N ARG A 178 9.81 -5.97 0.59
CA ARG A 178 9.29 -7.25 1.12
C ARG A 178 10.46 -8.18 1.43
N SER A 179 10.32 -9.00 2.46
CA SER A 179 11.32 -10.02 2.77
C SER A 179 11.38 -11.07 1.63
N PRO A 180 12.57 -11.62 1.33
CA PRO A 180 12.66 -12.76 0.42
C PRO A 180 11.80 -13.90 0.92
N ILE A 181 11.20 -14.64 -0.02
CA ILE A 181 10.55 -15.91 0.30
C ILE A 181 11.68 -16.88 0.60
N VAL A 182 11.95 -17.14 1.89
CA VAL A 182 12.85 -18.22 2.29
C VAL A 182 12.04 -19.51 2.14
N PRO A 183 12.40 -20.42 1.21
CA PRO A 183 11.72 -21.71 1.14
C PRO A 183 11.95 -22.42 2.47
N GLU A 184 10.88 -22.92 3.10
CA GLU A 184 11.03 -23.78 4.27
C GLU A 184 11.96 -24.94 3.90
N ARG A 185 13.08 -25.06 4.62
CA ARG A 185 13.92 -26.26 4.53
C ARG A 185 13.09 -27.41 5.11
N ARG A 186 12.54 -28.25 4.24
CA ARG A 186 11.99 -29.56 4.62
C ARG A 186 13.09 -30.48 5.12
#